data_AF-A0A3M1DZ45-F1
#
_entry.id   AF-A0A3M1DZ45-F1
#
_cell.length_a   1.000
_cell.length_b   1.000
_cell.length_c   1.000
_cell.angle_alpha   90.00
_cell.angle_beta   90.00
_cell.angle_gamma   90.00
#
_symmetry.space_group_name_H-M   'P 1'
#
loop_
_entity.id
_entity.type
_entity.pdbx_description
1 polymer ?
#
loop_
_entity_poly.entity_id
_entity_poly.type
_entity_poly.pdbx_seq_one_letter_code
_entity_poly.pdbx_strand_id
1 'polypeptide(L)' 'MDQYRLLEHTADTGVELEAASLAGLLRQAALSFPELVDYEPVGPQSHRRSMILADSVEELLVNWYNE' A
#
# COMPACT_ATOMS: atom_id res chain seq x y z
N MET A 1 -16.69 -3.49 1.18
CA MET A 1 -15.68 -4.32 1.89
C MET A 1 -14.36 -3.87 1.31
N ASP A 2 -13.39 -3.53 2.16
CA ASP A 2 -12.08 -3.11 1.67
C ASP A 2 -11.21 -4.36 1.49
N GLN A 3 -10.60 -4.53 0.33
CA GLN A 3 -9.85 -5.73 -0.03
C GLN A 3 -8.70 -5.39 -0.97
N TYR A 4 -7.64 -6.18 -0.94
CA TYR A 4 -6.63 -6.20 -1.97
C TYR A 4 -6.48 -7.60 -2.54
N ARG A 5 -5.94 -7.67 -3.75
CA ARG A 5 -5.62 -8.92 -4.44
C ARG A 5 -4.28 -8.79 -5.15
N LEU A 6 -3.41 -9.79 -4.96
CA LEU A 6 -2.17 -9.89 -5.72
C LEU A 6 -2.45 -10.22 -7.19
N LEU A 7 -1.73 -9.53 -8.06
CA LEU A 7 -1.70 -9.78 -9.50
C LEU A 7 -0.30 -10.32 -9.83
N GLU A 8 -0.20 -11.64 -10.01
CA GLU A 8 1.05 -12.25 -10.46
C GLU A 8 1.20 -12.05 -11.97
N HIS A 9 2.30 -11.41 -12.37
CA HIS A 9 2.75 -11.38 -13.75
C HIS A 9 4.15 -12.00 -13.82
N THR A 10 4.49 -12.61 -14.96
CA THR A 10 5.70 -13.44 -15.13
C THR A 10 7.05 -12.76 -14.82
N ALA A 11 7.06 -11.43 -14.64
CA ALA A 11 8.23 -10.64 -14.26
C ALA A 11 7.96 -9.57 -13.18
N ASP A 12 6.69 -9.26 -12.88
CA ASP A 12 6.29 -8.17 -11.99
C ASP A 12 5.18 -8.66 -11.07
N THR A 13 5.14 -8.15 -9.84
CA THR A 13 4.02 -8.38 -8.92
C THR A 13 3.26 -7.08 -8.75
N GLY A 14 1.96 -7.10 -9.06
CA GLY A 14 1.05 -5.97 -8.88
C GLY A 14 0.04 -6.24 -7.77
N VAL A 15 -0.71 -5.20 -7.40
CA VAL A 15 -1.86 -5.32 -6.51
C VAL A 15 -3.05 -4.58 -7.08
N GLU A 16 -4.22 -5.20 -6.95
CA GLU A 16 -5.50 -4.56 -7.15
C GLU A 16 -6.06 -4.18 -5.78
N LEU A 17 -6.49 -2.93 -5.61
CA LEU A 17 -7.00 -2.39 -4.36
C LEU A 17 -8.43 -1.93 -4.56
N GLU A 18 -9.32 -2.30 -3.63
CA GLU A 18 -10.70 -1.85 -3.62
C GLU A 18 -11.07 -1.37 -2.21
N ALA A 19 -11.65 -0.17 -2.11
CA ALA A 19 -12.15 0.37 -0.86
C ALA A 19 -13.23 1.43 -1.09
N ALA A 20 -14.02 1.70 -0.05
CA ALA A 20 -15.09 2.70 -0.11
C ALA A 20 -14.60 4.17 -0.08
N SER A 21 -13.30 4.40 0.15
CA SER A 21 -12.71 5.73 0.24
C SER A 21 -11.22 5.72 -0.09
N LEU A 22 -10.66 6.89 -0.41
CA LEU A 22 -9.21 7.04 -0.64
C LEU A 22 -8.37 6.64 0.57
N ALA A 23 -8.80 6.98 1.78
CA ALA A 23 -8.13 6.55 3.00
C ALA A 23 -8.15 5.01 3.16
N GLY A 24 -9.26 4.38 2.76
CA GLY A 24 -9.36 2.93 2.70
C GLY A 24 -8.40 2.33 1.68
N LEU A 25 -8.27 2.93 0.49
CA LEU A 25 -7.32 2.50 -0.54
C LEU A 25 -5.87 2.56 -0.04
N LEU A 26 -5.45 3.66 0.56
CA LEU A 26 -4.10 3.81 1.12
C LEU A 26 -3.84 2.82 2.26
N ARG A 27 -4.85 2.52 3.07
CA ARG A 27 -4.76 1.49 4.10
C ARG A 27 -4.57 0.10 3.49
N GLN A 28 -5.34 -0.27 2.47
CA GLN A 28 -5.18 -1.56 1.79
C GLN A 28 -3.84 -1.65 1.09
N ALA A 29 -3.35 -0.55 0.51
CA ALA A 29 -2.03 -0.48 -0.10
C ALA A 29 -0.90 -0.83 0.89
N ALA A 30 -0.97 -0.29 2.11
CA ALA A 30 0.00 -0.59 3.16
C ALA A 30 -0.10 -2.03 3.66
N LEU A 31 -1.31 -2.60 3.70
CA LEU A 31 -1.53 -3.99 4.10
C LEU A 31 -1.05 -4.99 3.04
N SER A 32 -1.08 -4.62 1.76
CA SER A 32 -0.59 -5.48 0.67
C SER A 32 0.93 -5.49 0.55
N PHE A 33 1.62 -4.49 1.08
CA PHE A 33 3.07 -4.32 0.90
C PHE A 33 3.91 -5.49 1.45
N PRO A 34 3.67 -6.03 2.65
CA PRO A 34 4.39 -7.19 3.16
C PRO A 34 4.38 -8.40 2.22
N GLU A 35 3.27 -8.62 1.50
CA GLU A 35 3.13 -9.70 0.53
C GLU A 35 3.91 -9.43 -0.77
N LEU A 36 4.09 -8.17 -1.15
CA LEU A 36 4.87 -7.78 -2.32
C LEU A 36 6.38 -7.96 -2.12
N VAL A 37 6.86 -7.78 -0.89
CA VAL A 37 8.31 -7.74 -0.58
C VAL A 37 8.79 -8.90 0.29
N ASP A 38 7.92 -9.89 0.55
CA ASP A 38 8.19 -11.02 1.46
C ASP A 38 8.76 -10.55 2.81
N TYR A 39 8.09 -9.54 3.39
CA TYR A 39 8.54 -8.89 4.62
C TYR A 39 7.69 -9.30 5.81
N GLU A 40 8.34 -9.78 6.86
CA GLU A 40 7.70 -10.01 8.15
C GLU A 40 8.19 -8.97 9.18
N PRO A 41 7.31 -8.16 9.78
CA PRO A 41 7.71 -7.15 10.74
C PRO A 41 8.27 -7.79 12.02
N VAL A 42 9.53 -7.47 12.34
CA VAL A 42 10.20 -7.95 13.57
C VAL A 42 10.47 -6.78 14.51
N GLY A 43 10.01 -6.88 15.76
CA GLY A 43 10.31 -5.92 16.82
C GLY A 43 9.09 -5.16 17.36
N PRO A 44 9.30 -4.22 18.30
CA PRO A 44 8.20 -3.47 18.90
C PRO A 44 7.57 -2.52 17.87
N GLN A 45 6.24 -2.44 17.90
CA GLN A 45 5.51 -1.49 17.07
C GLN A 45 5.88 -0.06 17.47
N SER A 46 6.29 0.74 16.49
CA SER A 46 6.55 2.16 16.65
C SER A 46 5.51 2.97 15.88
N HIS A 47 5.19 4.15 16.38
CA HIS A 47 4.26 5.06 15.72
C HIS A 47 5.04 6.19 15.07
N ARG A 48 4.92 6.33 13.76
CA ARG A 48 5.47 7.44 12.98
C ARG A 48 4.32 8.18 12.31
N ARG A 49 4.41 9.51 12.27
CA ARG A 49 3.50 10.35 11.48
C ARG A 49 4.29 10.87 10.29
N SER A 50 3.78 10.58 9.09
CA SER A 50 4.32 11.13 7.83
C SER A 50 3.25 12.00 7.17
N MET A 51 3.69 12.99 6.40
CA MET A 51 2.84 13.85 5.58
C MET A 51 3.30 13.71 4.13
N ILE A 52 2.40 13.28 3.27
CA ILE A 52 2.67 13.08 1.85
C ILE A 52 1.81 14.05 1.06
N LEU A 53 2.44 14.75 0.13
CA LEU A 53 1.80 15.67 -0.81
C LEU A 53 1.92 15.08 -2.22
N ALA A 54 0.91 15.32 -3.03
CA ALA A 54 0.85 14.89 -4.42
C ALA A 54 -0.15 15.78 -5.17
N ASP A 55 0.05 15.91 -6.48
CA ASP A 55 -0.82 16.70 -7.35
C ASP A 55 -1.98 15.86 -7.91
N SER A 56 -1.91 14.53 -7.79
CA SER A 56 -3.00 13.61 -8.12
C SER A 56 -3.15 12.45 -7.14
N VAL A 57 -4.26 11.70 -7.28
CA VAL A 57 -4.53 10.51 -6.46
C VAL A 57 -3.57 9.38 -6.80
N GLU A 58 -3.24 9.20 -8.08
CA GLU A 58 -2.30 8.20 -8.55
C GLU A 58 -0.90 8.47 -8.01
N GLU A 59 -0.45 9.73 -8.07
CA GLU A 59 0.84 10.13 -7.50
C GLU A 59 0.85 9.95 -5.99
N LEU A 60 -0.25 10.24 -5.28
CA LEU A 60 -0.35 10.03 -3.85
C LEU A 60 -0.13 8.55 -3.47
N LEU A 61 -0.70 7.62 -4.24
CA LEU A 61 -0.52 6.18 -4.01
C LEU A 61 0.94 5.75 -4.25
N VAL A 62 1.57 6.26 -5.31
CA VAL A 62 2.99 5.99 -5.59
C VAL A 62 3.88 6.54 -4.48
N ASN A 63 3.67 7.80 -4.08
CA ASN A 63 4.43 8.44 -3.01
C ASN A 63 4.21 7.73 -1.65
N TRP A 64 3.01 7.18 -1.42
CA TRP A 64 2.72 6.37 -0.24
C TRP A 64 3.50 5.05 -0.18
N TYR A 65 3.63 4.34 -1.31
CA TYR A 65 4.45 3.12 -1.35
C TYR A 65 5.96 3.38 -1.22
N ASN A 66 6.41 4.57 -1.58
CA ASN A 66 7.83 4.94 -1.52
C ASN A 66 8.31 5.35 -0.12
N GLU A 67 7.41 5.66 0.82
CA GLU A 67 7.72 6.08 2.20
C GLU A 67 7.86 4.89 3.15
#